data_AF-A0A4W5RCU6-F1
#
_entry.id   AF-A0A4W5RCU6-F1
#
_cell.length_a   1.000
_cell.length_b   1.000
_cell.length_c   1.000
_cell.angle_alpha   90.00
_cell.angle_beta   90.00
_cell.angle_gamma   90.00
#
_symmetry.space_group_name_H-M   'P 1'
#
loop_
_entity.id
_entity.type
_entity.pdbx_description
1 polymer ?
#
loop_
_entity_poly.entity_id
_entity_poly.type
_entity_poly.pdbx_seq_one_letter_code
_entity_poly.pdbx_strand_id
1 'polypeptide(L)'
;MADRSQHEELTELPDLSGFLREDPYLAPYQEDLCRRYQLFTERLSKLQEAEGSFDAFTRSYMSYGVQRQADNSLMFREWAPGAQALFLTGDFSKYTHGCTRTHTHTHTFLIASACMHIHTLTGQF
;
A
#
# COMPACT_ATOMS: atom_id res chain seq x y z
N MET A 1 35.50 12.59 33.53
CA MET A 1 34.84 11.62 32.62
C MET A 1 33.57 12.28 32.16
N ALA A 2 33.64 12.89 30.97
CA ALA A 2 32.63 13.80 30.46
C ALA A 2 31.42 13.03 29.90
N ASP A 3 30.25 13.43 30.39
CA ASP A 3 29.10 13.80 29.59
C ASP A 3 28.59 12.77 28.56
N ARG A 4 27.64 11.93 29.00
CA ARG A 4 26.77 11.17 28.10
C ARG A 4 25.65 12.11 27.61
N SER A 5 26.01 13.18 26.92
CA SER A 5 25.09 14.02 26.16
C SER A 5 24.81 13.38 24.82
N GLN A 6 23.83 12.47 24.79
CA GLN A 6 23.01 12.18 23.60
C GLN A 6 21.61 11.84 24.12
N HIS A 7 20.88 12.86 24.60
CA HIS A 7 19.43 12.79 24.60
C HIS A 7 19.02 12.80 23.13
N GLU A 8 18.76 11.61 22.59
CA GLU A 8 18.11 11.45 21.30
C GLU A 8 16.84 12.32 21.31
N GLU A 9 16.73 13.20 20.32
CA GLU A 9 15.55 14.01 20.06
C GLU A 9 14.42 13.05 19.67
N LEU A 10 13.78 12.48 20.70
CA LEU A 10 12.55 11.73 20.58
C LEU A 10 11.55 12.71 19.96
N THR A 11 11.07 12.42 18.76
CA THR A 11 10.00 13.20 18.13
C THR A 11 8.83 13.18 19.12
N GLU A 12 8.64 14.28 19.84
CA GLU A 12 7.84 14.24 21.07
C GLU A 12 6.39 13.95 20.72
N LEU A 13 5.85 12.89 21.34
CA LEU A 13 4.44 12.57 21.26
C LEU A 13 3.66 13.83 21.68
N PRO A 14 2.81 14.40 20.81
CA PRO A 14 2.16 15.68 21.08
C PRO A 14 1.34 15.59 22.37
N ASP A 15 1.57 16.53 23.28
CA ASP A 15 0.87 16.63 24.57
C ASP A 15 0.98 15.36 25.46
N LEU A 16 2.15 14.73 25.48
CA LEU A 16 2.41 13.58 26.37
C LEU A 16 2.12 13.91 27.85
N SER A 17 2.46 15.12 28.29
CA SER A 17 2.26 15.54 29.68
C SER A 17 0.78 15.68 30.05
N GLY A 18 -0.07 16.19 29.13
CA GLY A 18 -1.52 16.21 29.29
C GLY A 18 -2.09 14.80 29.38
N PHE A 19 -1.68 13.92 28.47
CA PHE A 19 -2.10 12.52 28.43
C PHE A 19 -1.75 11.75 29.72
N LEU A 20 -0.53 11.91 30.24
CA LEU A 20 -0.10 11.26 31.49
C LEU A 20 -0.78 11.85 32.74
N ARG A 21 -1.28 13.09 32.67
CA ARG A 21 -2.07 13.68 33.76
C ARG A 21 -3.48 13.10 33.79
N GLU A 22 -4.05 12.80 32.63
CA GLU A 22 -5.36 12.14 32.52
C GLU A 22 -5.28 10.67 32.94
N ASP A 23 -4.20 9.97 32.59
CA ASP A 23 -3.95 8.60 33.01
C ASP A 23 -2.53 8.41 33.62
N PRO A 24 -2.38 8.63 34.94
CA PRO A 24 -1.10 8.48 35.62
C PRO A 24 -0.52 7.06 35.61
N TYR A 25 -1.34 6.03 35.39
CA TYR A 25 -0.87 4.64 35.35
C TYR A 25 0.03 4.36 34.14
N LEU A 26 0.02 5.24 33.14
CA LEU A 26 0.83 5.11 31.92
C LEU A 26 2.23 5.71 32.04
N ALA A 27 2.53 6.45 33.12
CA ALA A 27 3.83 7.08 33.32
C ALA A 27 5.03 6.12 33.21
N PRO A 28 4.98 4.88 33.75
CA PRO A 28 6.07 3.91 33.58
C PRO A 28 6.32 3.48 32.13
N TYR A 29 5.38 3.72 31.22
CA TYR A 29 5.43 3.29 29.81
C TYR A 29 5.67 4.44 28.83
N GLN A 30 6.01 5.63 29.31
CA GLN A 30 6.20 6.83 28.48
C GLN A 30 7.21 6.61 27.33
N GLU A 31 8.30 5.88 27.59
CA GLU A 31 9.34 5.61 26.59
C GLU A 31 8.78 4.74 25.45
N ASP A 32 7.98 3.72 25.78
CA ASP A 32 7.32 2.87 24.79
C ASP A 32 6.30 3.65 23.95
N LEU A 33 5.58 4.59 24.57
CA LEU A 33 4.63 5.45 23.86
C LEU A 33 5.35 6.36 22.87
N CYS A 34 6.42 7.04 23.29
CA CYS A 34 7.26 7.85 22.41
C CYS A 34 7.82 7.03 21.25
N ARG A 35 8.39 5.84 21.53
CA ARG A 35 8.92 4.94 20.51
C ARG A 35 7.86 4.52 19.49
N ARG A 36 6.65 4.18 19.94
CA ARG A 36 5.54 3.81 19.04
C ARG A 36 5.13 4.98 18.17
N TYR A 37 5.08 6.19 18.72
CA TYR A 37 4.73 7.39 17.98
C TYR A 37 5.78 7.76 16.92
N GLN A 38 7.07 7.63 17.24
CA GLN A 38 8.15 7.77 16.26
C GLN A 38 8.00 6.77 15.10
N LEU A 39 7.81 5.49 15.42
CA LEU A 39 7.62 4.45 14.40
C LEU A 39 6.37 4.69 13.55
N PHE A 40 5.30 5.20 14.16
CA PHE A 40 4.10 5.62 13.44
C PHE A 40 4.41 6.76 12.47
N THR A 41 5.10 7.80 12.94
CA THR A 41 5.44 8.99 12.15
C THR A 41 6.38 8.64 10.99
N GLU A 42 7.37 7.79 11.24
CA GLU A 42 8.27 7.28 10.20
C GLU A 42 7.50 6.51 9.12
N ARG A 43 6.61 5.60 9.52
CA ARG A 43 5.79 4.82 8.58
C ARG A 43 4.82 5.68 7.81
N LEU A 44 4.17 6.65 8.47
CA LEU A 44 3.26 7.59 7.84
C LEU A 44 3.99 8.42 6.79
N SER A 45 5.19 8.93 7.13
CA SER A 45 6.03 9.67 6.18
C SER A 45 6.39 8.83 4.96
N LYS A 46 6.90 7.60 5.15
CA LYS A 46 7.22 6.68 4.04
C LYS A 46 6.01 6.35 3.17
N LEU A 47 4.84 6.18 3.78
CA LEU A 47 3.60 5.92 3.07
C LEU A 47 3.16 7.14 2.25
N GLN A 48 3.23 8.33 2.83
CA GLN A 48 2.89 9.57 2.11
C GLN A 48 3.87 9.86 0.98
N GLU A 49 5.16 9.56 1.15
CA GLU A 49 6.17 9.66 0.09
C GLU A 49 5.87 8.69 -1.07
N ALA A 50 5.51 7.44 -0.75
CA ALA A 50 5.25 6.40 -1.76
C ALA A 50 3.91 6.58 -2.50
N GLU A 51 2.86 7.01 -1.80
CA GLU A 51 1.47 7.07 -2.32
C GLU A 51 1.02 8.51 -2.60
N GLY A 52 1.88 9.51 -2.35
CA GLY A 52 1.62 10.94 -2.48
C GLY A 52 0.81 11.55 -1.34
N SER A 53 -0.10 10.79 -0.72
CA SER A 53 -0.81 11.19 0.50
C SER A 53 -1.45 9.98 1.21
N PHE A 54 -1.78 10.13 2.49
CA PHE A 54 -2.52 9.11 3.23
C PHE A 54 -3.92 8.86 2.62
N ASP A 55 -4.56 9.89 2.12
CA ASP A 55 -5.88 9.84 1.50
C ASP A 55 -5.87 9.20 0.10
N ALA A 56 -4.75 9.34 -0.64
CA ALA A 56 -4.54 8.59 -1.88
C ALA A 56 -4.39 7.09 -1.60
N PHE A 57 -3.63 6.73 -0.56
CA PHE A 57 -3.46 5.33 -0.13
C PHE A 57 -4.79 4.66 0.24
N THR A 58 -5.65 5.33 1.02
CA THR A 58 -6.96 4.78 1.42
C THR A 58 -7.93 4.62 0.24
N ARG A 59 -7.69 5.32 -0.87
CA ARG A 59 -8.44 5.20 -2.13
C ARG A 59 -7.82 4.25 -3.15
N SER A 60 -6.87 3.41 -2.75
CA SER A 60 -6.26 2.40 -3.62
C SER A 60 -7.28 1.53 -4.37
N TYR A 61 -8.46 1.28 -3.79
CA TYR A 61 -9.57 0.57 -4.43
C TYR A 61 -10.06 1.19 -5.75
N MET A 62 -9.77 2.46 -6.02
CA MET A 62 -10.08 3.11 -7.31
C MET A 62 -9.12 2.68 -8.43
N SER A 63 -7.97 2.10 -8.07
CA SER A 63 -6.91 1.72 -9.02
C SER A 63 -6.58 0.23 -9.01
N TYR A 64 -6.79 -0.45 -7.87
CA TYR A 64 -6.69 -1.91 -7.73
C TYR A 64 -8.02 -2.59 -8.05
N GLY A 65 -7.95 -3.88 -8.37
CA GLY A 65 -9.09 -4.68 -8.84
C GLY A 65 -9.39 -4.44 -10.32
N VAL A 66 -10.66 -4.67 -10.70
CA VAL A 66 -11.16 -4.47 -12.06
C VAL A 66 -11.78 -3.07 -12.18
N GLN A 67 -11.26 -2.25 -13.09
CA GLN A 67 -11.72 -0.88 -13.32
C GLN A 67 -12.04 -0.66 -14.79
N ARG A 68 -13.26 -0.18 -15.07
CA ARG A 68 -13.67 0.21 -16.44
C ARG A 68 -13.17 1.62 -16.75
N GLN A 69 -12.48 1.76 -17.87
CA GLN A 69 -11.96 3.04 -18.36
C GLN A 69 -12.99 3.78 -19.22
N ALA A 70 -12.74 5.07 -19.47
CA ALA A 70 -13.61 5.91 -20.29
C ALA A 70 -13.70 5.44 -21.75
N ASP A 71 -12.64 4.82 -22.27
CA ASP A 71 -12.58 4.21 -23.61
C ASP A 71 -13.22 2.80 -23.66
N ASN A 72 -13.89 2.39 -22.58
CA ASN A 72 -14.56 1.09 -22.45
C ASN A 72 -13.61 -0.12 -22.33
N SER A 73 -12.30 0.11 -22.15
CA SER A 73 -11.35 -0.93 -21.78
C SER A 73 -11.48 -1.32 -20.30
N LEU A 74 -11.01 -2.51 -19.96
CA LEU A 74 -10.87 -2.96 -18.57
C LEU A 74 -9.41 -2.93 -18.18
N MET A 75 -9.11 -2.25 -17.07
CA MET A 75 -7.83 -2.33 -16.38
C MET A 75 -8.00 -3.29 -15.20
N PHE A 76 -7.10 -4.27 -15.10
CA PHE A 76 -6.97 -5.11 -13.93
C PHE A 76 -5.64 -4.82 -13.23
N ARG A 77 -5.65 -4.68 -11.90
CA ARG A 77 -4.45 -4.50 -11.09
C ARG A 77 -4.58 -5.29 -9.79
N GLU A 78 -3.62 -6.17 -9.55
CA GLU A 78 -3.57 -7.04 -8.37
C GLU A 78 -2.16 -7.03 -7.77
N TRP A 79 -2.07 -7.14 -6.45
CA TRP A 79 -0.77 -7.29 -5.79
C TRP A 79 -0.43 -8.77 -5.66
N ALA A 80 0.49 -9.26 -6.49
CA ALA A 80 0.94 -10.65 -6.45
C ALA A 80 2.45 -10.78 -6.73
N PRO A 81 3.32 -10.27 -5.85
CA PRO A 81 4.77 -10.22 -6.09
C PRO A 81 5.43 -11.61 -6.18
N GLY A 82 4.79 -12.65 -5.67
CA GLY A 82 5.26 -14.04 -5.76
C GLY A 82 4.66 -14.84 -6.93
N ALA A 83 3.81 -14.24 -7.76
CA ALA A 83 3.15 -14.97 -8.84
C ALA A 83 4.08 -15.09 -10.06
N GLN A 84 4.19 -16.32 -10.59
CA GLN A 84 4.87 -16.56 -11.87
C GLN A 84 4.02 -16.07 -13.05
N ALA A 85 2.70 -16.13 -12.92
CA ALA A 85 1.73 -15.65 -13.90
C ALA A 85 0.41 -15.31 -13.20
N LEU A 86 -0.36 -14.39 -13.80
CA LEU A 86 -1.71 -14.03 -13.37
C LEU A 86 -2.68 -14.27 -14.52
N PHE A 87 -3.86 -14.76 -14.19
CA PHE A 87 -4.92 -15.06 -15.15
C PHE A 87 -6.25 -14.55 -14.62
N LEU A 88 -7.03 -13.89 -15.49
CA LEU A 88 -8.37 -13.42 -15.17
C LEU A 88 -9.39 -14.38 -15.79
N THR A 89 -10.32 -14.90 -14.99
CA THR A 89 -11.35 -15.85 -15.44
C THR A 89 -12.73 -15.46 -14.91
N GLY A 90 -13.78 -15.85 -15.63
CA GLY A 90 -15.18 -15.62 -15.27
C GLY A 90 -16.10 -15.92 -16.45
N ASP A 91 -17.39 -15.63 -16.34
CA ASP A 91 -18.37 -15.93 -17.40
C ASP A 91 -18.06 -15.22 -18.74
N PHE A 92 -17.30 -14.12 -18.71
CA PHE A 92 -16.79 -13.42 -19.89
C PHE A 92 -15.67 -14.19 -20.61
N SER A 93 -14.94 -15.04 -19.89
CA SER A 93 -13.99 -15.99 -20.46
C SER A 93 -14.69 -17.34 -20.54
N LYS A 94 -15.36 -17.60 -21.67
CA LYS A 94 -15.71 -18.97 -22.07
C LYS A 94 -14.48 -19.84 -21.79
N TYR A 95 -14.59 -20.82 -20.89
CA TYR A 95 -13.49 -21.64 -20.38
C TYR A 95 -12.79 -22.37 -21.54
N THR A 96 -11.94 -21.65 -22.26
CA THR A 96 -11.10 -22.22 -23.32
C THR A 96 -9.83 -22.67 -22.62
N HIS A 97 -9.58 -23.98 -22.62
CA HIS A 97 -8.30 -24.56 -22.22
C HIS A 97 -7.19 -23.96 -23.08
N GLY A 98 -6.58 -22.87 -22.61
CA GLY A 98 -5.66 -22.07 -23.42
C GLY A 98 -5.62 -20.65 -22.93
N CYS A 99 -5.07 -20.45 -21.73
CA CYS A 99 -4.86 -19.13 -21.19
C CYS A 99 -3.79 -18.39 -22.00
N THR A 100 -4.11 -17.21 -22.52
CA THR A 100 -3.14 -16.39 -23.26
C THR A 100 -2.06 -15.89 -22.32
N ARG A 101 -0.86 -16.45 -22.48
CA ARG A 101 0.36 -16.05 -21.79
C ARG A 101 0.73 -14.64 -22.20
N THR A 102 0.54 -13.65 -21.32
CA THR A 102 1.16 -12.34 -21.49
C THR A 102 2.65 -12.50 -21.21
N HIS A 103 3.47 -12.32 -22.23
CA HIS A 103 4.91 -12.50 -22.15
C HIS A 103 5.53 -11.25 -21.52
N THR A 104 5.69 -11.23 -20.20
CA THR A 104 6.55 -10.23 -19.55
C THR A 104 7.77 -10.95 -18.98
N HIS A 105 8.90 -10.79 -19.67
CA HIS A 105 10.20 -11.18 -19.16
C HIS A 105 10.59 -10.15 -18.09
N THR A 106 10.60 -10.54 -16.82
CA THR A 106 11.05 -9.61 -15.77
C THR A 106 11.85 -10.37 -14.72
N HIS A 107 13.13 -10.03 -14.61
CA HIS A 107 13.90 -10.26 -13.39
C HIS A 107 13.24 -9.51 -12.24
N THR A 108 13.18 -10.19 -11.09
CA THR A 108 12.56 -9.80 -9.83
C THR A 108 13.02 -8.45 -9.28
N PHE A 109 12.18 -7.89 -8.40
CA PHE A 109 12.26 -6.63 -7.65
C PHE A 109 11.73 -5.41 -8.40
N LEU A 110 10.41 -5.27 -8.38
CA LEU A 110 9.60 -4.05 -8.20
C LEU A 110 8.13 -4.45 -8.43
N ILE A 111 7.23 -3.84 -7.67
CA ILE A 111 5.76 -3.99 -7.71
C ILE A 111 5.29 -4.41 -9.11
N ALA A 112 4.93 -5.68 -9.29
CA ALA A 112 4.28 -6.13 -10.51
C ALA A 112 2.82 -5.66 -10.45
N SER A 113 2.59 -4.37 -10.70
CA SER A 113 1.32 -3.89 -11.21
C SER A 113 1.17 -4.54 -12.59
N ALA A 114 0.62 -5.74 -12.63
CA ALA A 114 0.27 -6.40 -13.88
C ALA A 114 -0.93 -5.65 -14.46
N CYS A 115 -0.66 -4.53 -15.15
CA CYS A 115 -1.67 -3.74 -15.82
C CYS A 115 -2.12 -4.48 -17.08
N MET A 116 -3.09 -5.39 -16.92
CA MET A 116 -3.65 -6.11 -18.05
C MET A 116 -4.69 -5.21 -18.72
N HIS A 117 -4.36 -4.72 -19.92
CA HIS A 117 -5.28 -3.97 -20.76
C HIS A 117 -6.08 -4.95 -21.61
N ILE A 118 -7.39 -5.04 -21.36
CA ILE A 118 -8.30 -5.82 -22.21
C ILE A 118 -9.02 -4.83 -23.12
N HIS A 119 -8.73 -4.90 -24.42
CA HIS A 119 -9.55 -4.23 -25.43
C HIS A 119 -10.83 -5.03 -25.62
N THR A 120 -11.93 -4.49 -25.11
CA THR A 120 -13.27 -5.04 -25.34
C THR A 120 -13.64 -4.77 -26.80
N LEU A 121 -13.54 -5.77 -27.69
CA LEU A 121 -14.19 -5.72 -29.00
C LEU A 121 -15.70 -5.81 -28.76
N THR A 122 -16.36 -4.66 -28.65
CA THR A 122 -17.82 -4.58 -28.62
C THR A 122 -18.36 -5.01 -29.98
N GLY A 123 -18.77 -6.28 -30.06
CA GLY A 123 -19.70 -6.75 -31.08
C GLY A 123 -21.07 -6.11 -30.84
N GLN A 124 -21.64 -5.60 -31.93
CA GLN A 124 -22.98 -5.05 -32.02
C GLN A 124 -24.00 -6.01 -31.40
N PHE A 125 -24.85 -5.48 -30.52
CA PHE A 125 -26.25 -5.87 -30.43
C PHE A 125 -27.08 -4.72 -30.97
#